data_AF-A0A954U1K4-F1
#
_entry.id   AF-A0A954U1K4-F1
#
_cell.length_a   1.000
_cell.length_b   1.000
_cell.length_c   1.000
_cell.angle_alpha   90.00
_cell.angle_beta   90.00
_cell.angle_gamma   90.00
#
_symmetry.space_group_name_H-M   'P 1'
#
loop_
_entity.id
_entity.type
_entity.pdbx_description
1 polymer ?
#
loop_
_entity_poly.entity_id
_entity_poly.type
_entity_poly.pdbx_seq_one_letter_code
_entity_poly.pdbx_strand_id
1 'polypeptide(L)'
;MKIRRWMLTSFLLSTLGAVGCQLTGGHNLPPAARLAEPGPGVGGPGPGVLTPPMPPIAQTSAMEYVDGGGGVAGGGCYEGGGAVPAGVTAQQVQVLFGRPEAMQVQWDVSGVGQFDSAPLVTPGRQNFQQGGIYRLKLTSIPGSGREGVELYPTLEIGPPAYRTLAYLAHNAIPVQVTEEDFDQVLAGNFVTKVIYLPDPEFQGLAVADVQTLVSTRLDPGLDPIEEASRKGAILAVFRVGNKDMEIPGADMSNQILPA
;
A
#
# COMPACT_ATOMS: atom_id res chain seq x y z
N MET A 1 57.28 -2.44 -13.57
CA MET A 1 56.81 -2.02 -14.91
C MET A 1 56.84 -3.20 -15.86
N LYS A 2 55.69 -3.72 -16.29
CA LYS A 2 55.49 -4.59 -17.48
C LYS A 2 53.98 -4.78 -17.69
N ILE A 3 53.36 -3.68 -18.13
CA ILE A 3 52.00 -3.60 -18.66
C ILE A 3 52.09 -3.81 -20.18
N ARG A 4 51.02 -4.38 -20.77
CA ARG A 4 50.77 -4.70 -22.20
C ARG A 4 51.02 -6.16 -22.57
N ARG A 5 49.93 -6.92 -22.71
CA ARG A 5 49.76 -7.83 -23.88
C ARG A 5 48.37 -8.43 -24.14
N TRP A 6 47.29 -8.00 -23.47
CA TRP A 6 45.97 -8.63 -23.65
C TRP A 6 44.89 -7.69 -24.22
N MET A 7 45.27 -6.86 -25.21
CA MET A 7 44.34 -6.16 -26.11
C MET A 7 44.77 -6.44 -27.54
N LEU A 8 44.30 -7.54 -28.12
CA LEU A 8 44.42 -7.83 -29.56
C LEU A 8 43.56 -9.05 -29.89
N THR A 9 42.28 -8.83 -30.14
CA THR A 9 41.44 -9.70 -31.00
C THR A 9 40.11 -8.99 -31.30
N SER A 10 40.21 -7.83 -31.97
CA SER A 10 39.13 -7.24 -32.74
C SER A 10 39.70 -6.93 -34.11
N PHE A 11 39.29 -7.66 -35.16
CA PHE A 11 39.05 -7.21 -36.54
C PHE A 11 38.89 -8.42 -37.48
N LEU A 12 38.03 -8.25 -38.50
CA LEU A 12 37.51 -9.20 -39.52
C LEU A 12 36.08 -9.67 -39.17
N LEU A 13 35.02 -9.34 -39.91
CA LEU A 13 34.93 -9.13 -41.35
C LEU A 13 33.65 -8.34 -41.69
N SER A 14 33.80 -7.15 -42.27
CA SER A 14 32.71 -6.39 -42.91
C SER A 14 32.54 -6.86 -44.35
N THR A 15 31.37 -7.37 -44.71
CA THR A 15 30.95 -7.48 -46.13
C THR A 15 29.53 -6.97 -46.29
N LEU A 16 29.39 -6.00 -47.20
CA LEU A 16 28.16 -5.37 -47.65
C LEU A 16 27.27 -6.37 -48.41
N GLY A 17 25.96 -6.31 -48.16
CA GLY A 17 24.93 -6.88 -49.02
C GLY A 17 23.67 -6.03 -48.95
N ALA A 18 23.60 -5.00 -49.78
CA ALA A 18 22.38 -4.23 -50.02
C ALA A 18 21.51 -4.99 -51.04
N VAL A 19 20.35 -5.48 -50.61
CA VAL A 19 19.24 -5.85 -51.48
C VAL A 19 17.98 -5.22 -50.90
N GLY A 20 17.34 -4.38 -51.70
CA GLY A 20 16.20 -3.55 -51.32
C GLY A 20 14.85 -4.28 -51.30
N CYS A 21 13.92 -3.59 -50.64
CA CYS A 21 12.46 -3.57 -50.79
C CYS A 21 11.72 -4.84 -51.23
N GLN A 22 10.94 -5.39 -50.29
CA GLN A 22 9.55 -5.79 -50.54
C GLN A 22 8.75 -5.70 -49.24
N LEU A 23 8.08 -4.56 -49.04
CA LEU A 23 6.96 -4.42 -48.12
C LEU A 23 5.76 -5.10 -48.78
N THR A 24 5.51 -6.37 -48.46
CA THR A 24 4.22 -7.01 -48.73
C THR A 24 3.20 -6.50 -47.71
N GLY A 25 2.70 -5.29 -47.93
CA GLY A 25 1.55 -4.73 -47.22
C GLY A 25 0.27 -5.46 -47.61
N GLY A 26 0.03 -6.62 -47.01
CA GLY A 26 -1.28 -7.29 -47.05
C GLY A 26 -2.30 -6.44 -46.30
N HIS A 27 -3.15 -5.74 -47.04
CA HIS A 27 -4.30 -5.01 -46.48
C HIS A 27 -5.37 -6.02 -46.05
N ASN A 28 -5.37 -6.43 -44.78
CA ASN A 28 -6.46 -7.23 -44.20
C ASN A 28 -7.57 -6.32 -43.66
N LEU A 29 -8.09 -5.44 -44.53
CA LEU A 29 -9.30 -4.70 -44.20
C LEU A 29 -10.50 -5.55 -44.61
N PRO A 30 -11.45 -5.83 -43.70
CA PRO A 30 -12.67 -6.53 -44.04
C PRO A 30 -13.44 -5.74 -45.12
N PRO A 31 -14.27 -6.42 -45.94
CA PRO A 31 -15.05 -5.78 -47.01
C PRO A 31 -15.79 -4.53 -46.50
N ALA A 32 -15.87 -3.49 -47.32
CA ALA A 32 -16.43 -2.18 -46.95
C ALA A 32 -17.84 -2.23 -46.31
N ALA A 33 -18.62 -3.29 -46.57
CA ALA A 33 -19.90 -3.56 -45.91
C ALA A 33 -19.79 -3.71 -44.37
N ARG A 34 -18.62 -4.04 -43.82
CA ARG A 34 -18.37 -4.23 -42.38
C ARG A 34 -17.90 -2.95 -41.66
N LEU A 35 -17.64 -1.86 -42.39
CA LEU A 35 -17.26 -0.55 -41.80
C LEU A 35 -18.47 0.37 -41.57
N ALA A 36 -19.61 0.09 -42.19
CA ALA A 36 -20.79 0.95 -42.18
C ALA A 36 -21.95 0.43 -41.31
N GLU A 37 -21.83 -0.77 -40.73
CA GLU A 37 -22.85 -1.35 -39.87
C GLU A 37 -22.40 -1.25 -38.41
N PRO A 38 -23.14 -0.53 -37.53
CA PRO A 38 -22.81 -0.51 -36.12
C PRO A 38 -22.93 -1.93 -35.55
N GLY A 39 -21.93 -2.32 -34.77
CA GLY A 39 -21.68 -3.72 -34.41
C GLY A 39 -22.86 -4.48 -33.79
N PRO A 40 -22.80 -5.82 -33.76
CA PRO A 40 -23.87 -6.65 -33.23
C PRO A 40 -24.19 -6.24 -31.78
N GLY A 41 -25.41 -5.74 -31.55
CA GLY A 41 -25.91 -5.35 -30.23
C GLY A 41 -26.56 -3.96 -30.11
N VAL A 42 -26.54 -3.12 -31.15
CA VAL A 42 -27.03 -1.71 -31.04
C VAL A 42 -28.46 -1.46 -31.52
N GLY A 43 -29.16 -2.48 -32.03
CA GLY A 43 -30.48 -2.33 -32.68
C GLY A 43 -31.66 -2.93 -31.92
N GLY A 44 -31.46 -3.42 -30.70
CA GLY A 44 -32.56 -3.96 -29.88
C GLY A 44 -33.12 -2.89 -28.94
N PRO A 45 -34.44 -2.87 -28.66
CA PRO A 45 -34.95 -2.11 -27.53
C PRO A 45 -34.18 -2.52 -26.27
N GLY A 46 -33.55 -1.55 -25.62
CA GLY A 46 -32.75 -1.79 -24.42
C GLY A 46 -33.59 -2.51 -23.35
N PRO A 47 -32.99 -3.39 -22.53
CA PRO A 47 -33.72 -4.07 -21.47
C PRO A 47 -34.36 -3.03 -20.55
N GLY A 48 -35.69 -3.03 -20.49
CA GLY A 48 -36.46 -2.10 -19.68
C GLY A 48 -36.05 -2.21 -18.21
N VAL A 49 -35.80 -1.06 -17.58
CA VAL A 49 -35.66 -0.96 -16.13
C VAL A 49 -37.04 -1.20 -15.54
N LEU A 50 -37.31 -2.42 -15.09
CA LEU A 50 -38.42 -2.69 -14.20
C LEU A 50 -38.12 -1.98 -12.88
N THR A 51 -38.76 -0.84 -12.67
CA THR A 51 -38.78 -0.15 -11.39
C THR A 51 -39.38 -1.10 -10.34
N PRO A 52 -38.64 -1.44 -9.26
CA PRO A 52 -39.23 -2.21 -8.18
C PRO A 52 -40.36 -1.40 -7.53
N PRO A 53 -41.46 -2.05 -7.09
CA PRO A 53 -42.57 -1.36 -6.44
C PRO A 53 -42.08 -0.68 -5.16
N MET A 54 -42.34 0.62 -5.04
CA MET A 54 -42.10 1.36 -3.80
C MET A 54 -42.91 0.73 -2.66
N PRO A 55 -42.31 0.45 -1.49
CA PRO A 55 -43.06 0.08 -0.31
C PRO A 55 -43.92 1.27 0.18
N PRO A 56 -45.11 1.02 0.73
CA PRO A 56 -46.01 2.09 1.14
C PRO A 56 -45.39 2.93 2.26
N ILE A 57 -45.43 4.24 2.07
CA ILE A 57 -45.13 5.24 3.10
C ILE A 57 -46.24 5.14 4.15
N ALA A 58 -45.96 4.49 5.28
CA ALA A 58 -46.79 4.59 6.47
C ALA A 58 -46.56 5.97 7.08
N GLN A 59 -47.57 6.82 7.01
CA GLN A 59 -47.59 8.12 7.66
C GLN A 59 -48.01 7.98 9.13
N THR A 60 -47.37 8.76 10.00
CA THR A 60 -47.83 9.19 11.34
C THR A 60 -47.80 8.10 12.44
N SER A 61 -47.46 8.33 13.71
CA SER A 61 -47.22 9.55 14.51
C SER A 61 -46.63 9.14 15.88
N ALA A 62 -45.73 9.99 16.41
CA ALA A 62 -45.58 10.45 17.80
C ALA A 62 -45.50 9.49 19.03
N MET A 63 -44.61 9.91 19.96
CA MET A 63 -44.55 9.65 21.42
C MET A 63 -44.12 8.23 21.86
N GLU A 64 -42.95 8.05 22.47
CA GLU A 64 -42.56 8.37 23.87
C GLU A 64 -42.54 7.08 24.71
N TYR A 65 -41.35 6.59 25.08
CA TYR A 65 -40.96 6.30 26.47
C TYR A 65 -39.51 5.79 26.56
N VAL A 66 -38.81 6.30 27.55
CA VAL A 66 -37.48 5.91 28.06
C VAL A 66 -37.58 4.54 28.75
N ASP A 67 -36.59 3.65 28.53
CA ASP A 67 -35.78 3.00 29.57
C ASP A 67 -34.95 1.82 28.99
N GLY A 68 -33.70 1.69 29.44
CA GLY A 68 -33.02 0.39 29.52
C GLY A 68 -32.25 -0.15 28.32
N GLY A 69 -30.99 0.29 28.16
CA GLY A 69 -29.87 -0.61 27.86
C GLY A 69 -29.57 -0.96 26.39
N GLY A 70 -28.33 -0.70 25.98
CA GLY A 70 -27.66 -1.44 24.90
C GLY A 70 -26.95 -0.58 23.87
N GLY A 71 -25.62 -0.69 23.85
CA GLY A 71 -24.82 -0.48 22.64
C GLY A 71 -24.38 0.96 22.39
N VAL A 72 -23.33 1.40 23.08
CA VAL A 72 -22.45 2.45 22.56
C VAL A 72 -21.75 1.91 21.30
N ALA A 73 -22.34 2.18 20.14
CA ALA A 73 -21.62 2.12 18.87
C ALA A 73 -20.53 3.19 18.93
N GLY A 74 -19.32 2.76 19.28
CA GLY A 74 -18.12 3.59 19.32
C GLY A 74 -17.76 4.07 17.92
N GLY A 75 -18.44 5.12 17.47
CA GLY A 75 -17.91 6.02 16.46
C GLY A 75 -16.80 6.83 17.10
N GLY A 76 -15.58 6.33 17.04
CA GLY A 76 -14.40 7.10 17.41
C GLY A 76 -14.31 8.31 16.51
N CYS A 77 -14.62 9.48 17.07
CA CYS A 77 -14.30 10.77 16.50
C CYS A 77 -12.78 10.94 16.52
N TYR A 78 -12.13 10.60 15.42
CA TYR A 78 -10.78 11.06 15.14
C TYR A 78 -10.86 12.59 14.92
N GLU A 79 -10.34 13.34 15.88
CA GLU A 79 -10.26 14.79 15.85
C GLU A 79 -9.15 15.20 14.87
N GLY A 80 -9.43 15.13 13.56
CA GLY A 80 -8.45 15.53 12.55
C GLY A 80 -8.69 15.09 11.10
N GLY A 81 -9.69 14.25 10.81
CA GLY A 81 -9.93 13.80 9.44
C GLY A 81 -11.33 14.13 8.96
N GLY A 82 -11.42 14.65 7.74
CA GLY A 82 -12.69 14.95 7.09
C GLY A 82 -13.66 13.76 7.14
N ALA A 83 -14.95 14.09 7.22
CA ALA A 83 -16.01 13.10 7.19
C ALA A 83 -15.82 12.16 6.00
N VAL A 84 -15.67 10.86 6.27
CA VAL A 84 -15.75 9.86 5.20
C VAL A 84 -17.16 9.94 4.61
N PRO A 85 -17.31 10.21 3.31
CA PRO A 85 -18.61 10.31 2.68
C PRO A 85 -19.33 8.98 2.77
N ALA A 86 -20.63 9.05 3.07
CA ALA A 86 -21.50 7.89 3.09
C ALA A 86 -21.38 7.11 1.75
N GLY A 87 -20.89 5.88 1.82
CA GLY A 87 -20.74 4.98 0.67
C GLY A 87 -19.32 4.47 0.39
N VAL A 88 -18.28 4.97 1.08
CA VAL A 88 -16.94 4.40 0.94
C VAL A 88 -16.74 3.28 1.96
N THR A 89 -16.78 2.03 1.50
CA THR A 89 -16.48 0.85 2.33
C THR A 89 -14.98 0.61 2.38
N ALA A 90 -14.45 0.23 3.56
CA ALA A 90 -13.07 -0.24 3.67
C ALA A 90 -12.82 -1.43 2.73
N GLN A 91 -11.69 -1.44 2.05
CA GLN A 91 -11.28 -2.49 1.11
C GLN A 91 -9.95 -3.10 1.51
N GLN A 92 -9.67 -4.29 1.00
CA GLN A 92 -8.32 -4.84 1.03
C GLN A 92 -7.40 -4.02 0.12
N VAL A 93 -6.26 -3.62 0.65
CA VAL A 93 -5.17 -2.99 -0.11
C VAL A 93 -3.99 -3.93 -0.16
N GLN A 94 -3.24 -3.86 -1.26
CA GLN A 94 -2.00 -4.62 -1.39
C GLN A 94 -0.85 -3.81 -0.80
N VAL A 95 -0.07 -4.43 0.09
CA VAL A 95 1.20 -3.88 0.60
C VAL A 95 2.33 -4.67 -0.04
N LEU A 96 3.32 -3.96 -0.60
CA LEU A 96 4.56 -4.52 -1.09
C LEU A 96 5.64 -4.30 -0.04
N PHE A 97 6.07 -5.37 0.62
CA PHE A 97 7.31 -5.35 1.39
C PHE A 97 8.47 -5.48 0.39
N GLY A 98 9.18 -4.38 0.14
CA GLY A 98 10.11 -4.29 -1.00
C GLY A 98 11.57 -4.59 -0.67
N ARG A 99 12.01 -4.27 0.55
CA ARG A 99 13.42 -4.33 0.99
C ARG A 99 13.52 -4.53 2.51
N PRO A 100 14.63 -5.12 3.00
CA PRO A 100 15.73 -5.71 2.23
C PRO A 100 15.32 -7.08 1.64
N GLU A 101 16.06 -7.62 0.67
CA GLU A 101 15.76 -8.92 0.07
C GLU A 101 16.00 -10.07 1.08
N ALA A 102 15.22 -11.15 0.97
CA ALA A 102 15.25 -12.35 1.81
C ALA A 102 14.84 -12.18 3.30
N MET A 103 14.55 -10.97 3.76
CA MET A 103 13.90 -10.76 5.06
C MET A 103 12.54 -11.44 5.09
N GLN A 104 12.17 -12.01 6.24
CA GLN A 104 10.86 -12.62 6.43
C GLN A 104 9.96 -11.70 7.22
N VAL A 105 8.70 -11.62 6.80
CA VAL A 105 7.63 -10.87 7.44
C VAL A 105 6.53 -11.83 7.82
N GLN A 106 6.13 -11.82 9.10
CA GLN A 106 4.97 -12.53 9.62
C GLN A 106 4.04 -11.56 10.32
N TRP A 107 2.77 -11.93 10.48
CA TRP A 107 1.75 -11.16 11.17
C TRP A 107 0.80 -12.09 11.93
N ASP A 108 0.02 -11.51 12.84
CA ASP A 108 -1.00 -12.21 13.61
C ASP A 108 -2.13 -12.75 12.71
N VAL A 109 -2.47 -14.03 12.85
CA VAL A 109 -3.62 -14.67 12.19
C VAL A 109 -4.56 -15.29 13.21
N SER A 110 -4.08 -16.19 14.09
CA SER A 110 -4.94 -16.88 15.06
C SER A 110 -5.23 -16.06 16.31
N GLY A 111 -4.41 -15.06 16.59
CA GLY A 111 -4.52 -14.30 17.83
C GLY A 111 -3.44 -13.26 18.00
N VAL A 112 -3.58 -12.51 19.09
CA VAL A 112 -2.76 -11.36 19.40
C VAL A 112 -1.34 -11.80 19.76
N GLY A 113 -0.33 -11.30 19.04
CA GLY A 113 1.09 -11.58 19.25
C GLY A 113 1.49 -13.03 18.96
N GLN A 114 0.74 -13.71 18.10
CA GLN A 114 1.05 -15.08 17.68
C GLN A 114 1.98 -15.12 16.46
N PHE A 115 1.97 -14.07 15.63
CA PHE A 115 2.80 -13.97 14.42
C PHE A 115 2.78 -15.25 13.55
N ASP A 116 1.62 -15.92 13.49
CA ASP A 116 1.44 -17.29 13.02
C ASP A 116 1.04 -17.40 11.54
N SER A 117 1.11 -16.29 10.80
CA SER A 117 1.02 -16.31 9.34
C SER A 117 2.11 -17.18 8.71
N ALA A 118 1.85 -17.70 7.50
CA ALA A 118 2.91 -18.18 6.63
C ALA A 118 3.92 -17.04 6.34
N PRO A 119 5.23 -17.27 6.46
CA PRO A 119 6.23 -16.21 6.30
C PRO A 119 6.24 -15.70 4.85
N LEU A 120 6.13 -14.38 4.72
CA LEU A 120 6.36 -13.67 3.46
C LEU A 120 7.84 -13.33 3.34
N VAL A 121 8.50 -13.85 2.31
CA VAL A 121 9.90 -13.51 2.00
C VAL A 121 9.92 -12.25 1.13
N THR A 122 10.71 -11.24 1.50
CA THR A 122 10.85 -10.02 0.71
C THR A 122 11.76 -10.22 -0.51
N PRO A 123 11.44 -9.57 -1.66
CA PRO A 123 10.24 -8.77 -1.89
C PRO A 123 8.98 -9.62 -2.02
N GLY A 124 7.87 -9.19 -1.40
CA GLY A 124 6.62 -9.93 -1.42
C GLY A 124 5.41 -9.03 -1.18
N ARG A 125 4.22 -9.49 -1.58
CA ARG A 125 2.96 -8.74 -1.48
C ARG A 125 1.96 -9.45 -0.58
N GLN A 126 1.29 -8.68 0.28
CA GLN A 126 0.23 -9.17 1.16
C GLN A 126 -0.93 -8.17 1.17
N ASN A 127 -2.15 -8.68 1.26
CA ASN A 127 -3.34 -7.85 1.39
C ASN A 127 -3.65 -7.56 2.86
N PHE A 128 -4.01 -6.32 3.15
CA PHE A 128 -4.43 -5.85 4.48
C PHE A 128 -5.72 -5.03 4.32
N GLN A 129 -6.61 -5.06 5.30
CA GLN A 129 -7.78 -4.19 5.34
C GLN A 129 -7.38 -2.76 5.70
N GLN A 130 -7.97 -1.78 5.01
CA GLN A 130 -7.88 -0.36 5.37
C GLN A 130 -8.42 -0.08 6.77
N GLY A 131 -7.84 0.92 7.43
CA GLY A 131 -8.15 1.27 8.82
C GLY A 131 -7.68 0.24 9.85
N GLY A 132 -6.99 -0.82 9.43
CA GLY A 132 -6.46 -1.86 10.31
C GLY A 132 -5.06 -1.52 10.82
N ILE A 133 -4.77 -1.94 12.05
CA ILE A 133 -3.42 -1.96 12.63
C ILE A 133 -2.98 -3.41 12.78
N TYR A 134 -1.85 -3.76 12.16
CA TYR A 134 -1.30 -5.10 12.10
C TYR A 134 0.01 -5.14 12.84
N ARG A 135 0.19 -6.13 13.73
CA ARG A 135 1.49 -6.42 14.30
C ARG A 135 2.24 -7.38 13.40
N LEU A 136 3.49 -7.04 13.19
CA LEU A 136 4.39 -7.76 12.33
C LEU A 136 5.55 -8.32 13.16
N LYS A 137 6.17 -9.39 12.65
CA LYS A 137 7.47 -9.88 13.07
C LYS A 137 8.38 -9.87 11.86
N LEU A 138 9.55 -9.25 12.00
CA LEU A 138 10.61 -9.26 11.01
C LEU A 138 11.73 -10.17 11.50
N THR A 139 12.13 -11.14 10.67
CA THR A 139 13.25 -12.04 10.94
C THR A 139 14.11 -12.19 9.70
N SER A 140 15.23 -12.92 9.83
CA SER A 140 16.17 -13.14 8.71
C SER A 140 16.68 -11.82 8.12
N ILE A 141 16.92 -10.81 8.97
CA ILE A 141 17.30 -9.46 8.55
C ILE A 141 18.75 -9.48 8.04
N PRO A 142 19.01 -9.16 6.77
CA PRO A 142 20.35 -9.16 6.22
C PRO A 142 21.19 -7.97 6.76
N GLY A 143 22.50 -8.18 6.82
CA GLY A 143 23.48 -7.19 7.25
C GLY A 143 24.36 -7.67 8.40
N SER A 144 25.59 -7.15 8.47
CA SER A 144 26.51 -7.47 9.57
C SER A 144 25.92 -7.06 10.92
N GLY A 145 26.03 -7.92 11.94
CA GLY A 145 25.53 -7.65 13.29
C GLY A 145 24.02 -7.77 13.45
N ARG A 146 23.29 -8.26 12.43
CA ARG A 146 21.83 -8.47 12.47
C ARG A 146 21.42 -9.95 12.48
N GLU A 147 22.40 -10.85 12.62
CA GLU A 147 22.16 -12.29 12.74
C GLU A 147 21.29 -12.60 13.97
N GLY A 148 20.17 -13.28 13.74
CA GLY A 148 19.21 -13.60 14.81
C GLY A 148 18.42 -12.41 15.34
N VAL A 149 18.55 -11.21 14.77
CA VAL A 149 17.72 -10.06 15.16
C VAL A 149 16.28 -10.31 14.74
N GLU A 150 15.39 -10.13 15.71
CA GLU A 150 13.94 -10.13 15.51
C GLU A 150 13.40 -8.77 15.91
N LEU A 151 12.57 -8.18 15.04
CA LEU A 151 11.92 -6.89 15.30
C LEU A 151 10.40 -7.04 15.20
N TYR A 152 9.68 -6.24 15.97
CA TYR A 152 8.23 -6.35 16.08
C TYR A 152 7.52 -5.04 15.68
N PRO A 153 7.46 -4.71 14.38
CA PRO A 153 6.79 -3.50 13.93
C PRO A 153 5.27 -3.55 14.06
N THR A 154 4.65 -2.38 14.03
CA THR A 154 3.24 -2.23 13.68
C THR A 154 3.11 -1.59 12.30
N LEU A 155 2.21 -2.11 11.48
CA LEU A 155 1.76 -1.53 10.22
C LEU A 155 0.31 -1.09 10.35
N GLU A 156 0.08 0.21 10.27
CA GLU A 156 -1.25 0.80 10.18
C GLU A 156 -1.56 1.14 8.74
N ILE A 157 -2.74 0.74 8.26
CA ILE A 157 -3.23 1.11 6.94
C ILE A 157 -4.20 2.26 7.08
N GLY A 158 -3.95 3.34 6.34
CA GLY A 158 -4.80 4.53 6.35
C GLY A 158 -6.26 4.20 6.03
N PRO A 159 -7.21 4.98 6.57
CA PRO A 159 -8.62 4.78 6.29
C PRO A 159 -8.94 5.07 4.81
N PRO A 160 -10.08 4.57 4.31
CA PRO A 160 -10.56 4.91 2.98
C PRO A 160 -10.72 6.42 2.81
N ALA A 161 -10.08 6.98 1.78
CA ALA A 161 -10.24 8.39 1.39
C ALA A 161 -10.26 8.51 -0.14
N TYR A 162 -11.09 9.41 -0.68
CA TYR A 162 -11.23 9.55 -2.14
C TYR A 162 -9.90 9.69 -2.89
N ARG A 163 -8.95 10.41 -2.28
CA ARG A 163 -7.62 10.63 -2.87
C ARG A 163 -6.80 9.36 -2.98
N THR A 164 -6.89 8.47 -1.97
CA THR A 164 -6.09 7.25 -1.92
C THR A 164 -6.73 6.11 -2.70
N LEU A 165 -8.07 6.09 -2.83
CA LEU A 165 -8.79 5.02 -3.54
C LEU A 165 -8.34 4.84 -4.99
N ALA A 166 -8.17 5.93 -5.74
CA ALA A 166 -7.74 5.85 -7.14
C ALA A 166 -6.33 5.26 -7.28
N TYR A 167 -5.42 5.62 -6.37
CA TYR A 167 -4.08 5.05 -6.32
C TYR A 167 -4.14 3.55 -5.95
N LEU A 168 -4.85 3.22 -4.87
CA LEU A 168 -4.94 1.87 -4.32
C LEU A 168 -5.68 0.87 -5.23
N ALA A 169 -6.54 1.36 -6.13
CA ALA A 169 -7.18 0.52 -7.14
C ALA A 169 -6.19 -0.10 -8.15
N HIS A 170 -5.00 0.48 -8.30
CA HIS A 170 -4.02 0.09 -9.32
C HIS A 170 -2.61 -0.13 -8.78
N ASN A 171 -2.32 0.24 -7.53
CA ASN A 171 -0.99 0.22 -6.96
C ASN A 171 -0.96 -0.42 -5.57
N ALA A 172 0.16 -1.06 -5.25
CA ALA A 172 0.46 -1.54 -3.91
C ALA A 172 1.15 -0.43 -3.10
N ILE A 173 0.93 -0.40 -1.78
CA ILE A 173 1.64 0.51 -0.86
C ILE A 173 3.07 -0.03 -0.67
N PRO A 174 4.13 0.69 -1.08
CA PRO A 174 5.50 0.22 -0.91
C PRO A 174 5.97 0.46 0.53
N VAL A 175 6.31 -0.61 1.24
CA VAL A 175 6.96 -0.57 2.56
C VAL A 175 8.39 -1.07 2.42
N GLN A 176 9.35 -0.25 2.85
CA GLN A 176 10.77 -0.58 2.79
C GLN A 176 11.44 -0.23 4.12
N VAL A 177 12.13 -1.21 4.70
CA VAL A 177 13.01 -0.99 5.85
C VAL A 177 14.44 -0.95 5.31
N THR A 178 15.11 0.18 5.48
CA THR A 178 16.46 0.44 5.00
C THR A 178 17.48 0.07 6.07
N GLU A 179 18.75 -0.04 5.67
CA GLU A 179 19.85 -0.32 6.62
C GLU A 179 19.92 0.74 7.73
N GLU A 180 19.73 2.01 7.39
CA GLU A 180 19.67 3.12 8.34
C GLU A 180 18.56 2.92 9.38
N ASP A 181 17.38 2.44 8.98
CA ASP A 181 16.28 2.20 9.92
C ASP A 181 16.63 1.10 10.92
N PHE A 182 17.24 0.00 10.45
CA PHE A 182 17.70 -1.07 11.32
C PHE A 182 18.79 -0.58 12.28
N ASP A 183 19.75 0.20 11.80
CA ASP A 183 20.82 0.75 12.64
C ASP A 183 20.26 1.67 13.73
N GLN A 184 19.27 2.50 13.39
CA GLN A 184 18.58 3.38 14.33
C GLN A 184 17.82 2.57 15.39
N VAL A 185 17.08 1.54 14.97
CA VAL A 185 16.36 0.66 15.91
C VAL A 185 17.33 -0.07 16.83
N LEU A 186 18.42 -0.62 16.30
CA LEU A 186 19.43 -1.33 17.09
C LEU A 186 20.22 -0.40 18.00
N ALA A 187 20.33 0.88 17.67
CA ALA A 187 20.85 1.92 18.56
C ALA A 187 19.85 2.33 19.67
N GLY A 188 18.65 1.75 19.67
CA GLY A 188 17.61 2.00 20.68
C GLY A 188 16.62 3.10 20.33
N ASN A 189 16.64 3.60 19.09
CA ASN A 189 15.70 4.62 18.64
C ASN A 189 14.39 4.00 18.14
N PHE A 190 13.31 4.77 18.25
CA PHE A 190 12.02 4.41 17.66
C PHE A 190 11.89 5.05 16.27
N VAL A 191 11.66 4.22 15.25
CA VAL A 191 11.54 4.67 13.86
C VAL A 191 10.08 4.63 13.43
N THR A 192 9.56 5.78 13.01
CA THR A 192 8.23 5.91 12.39
C THR A 192 8.41 6.30 10.94
N LYS A 193 7.85 5.49 10.05
CA LYS A 193 7.75 5.76 8.62
C LYS A 193 6.31 6.03 8.24
N VAL A 194 6.09 7.14 7.56
CA VAL A 194 4.77 7.50 7.04
C VAL A 194 4.83 7.49 5.53
N ILE A 195 4.05 6.59 4.94
CA ILE A 195 3.91 6.41 3.50
C ILE A 195 2.67 7.18 3.08
N TYR A 196 2.83 8.17 2.21
CA TYR A 196 1.75 9.07 1.81
C TYR A 196 1.75 9.34 0.31
N LEU A 197 0.56 9.63 -0.21
CA LEU A 197 0.37 10.14 -1.56
C LEU A 197 0.41 11.68 -1.52
N PRO A 198 1.44 12.32 -2.10
CA PRO A 198 1.58 13.77 -2.04
C PRO A 198 0.42 14.50 -2.71
N ASP A 199 0.09 15.70 -2.25
CA ASP A 199 -0.92 16.53 -2.92
C ASP A 199 -0.36 17.04 -4.27
N PRO A 200 -1.19 17.14 -5.33
CA PRO A 200 -0.74 17.66 -6.63
C PRO A 200 -0.09 19.05 -6.56
N GLU A 201 -0.48 19.88 -5.58
CA GLU A 201 0.13 21.19 -5.34
C GLU A 201 1.57 21.10 -4.81
N PHE A 202 1.93 19.97 -4.18
CA PHE A 202 3.27 19.65 -3.71
C PHE A 202 3.99 18.65 -4.64
N GLN A 203 3.36 18.25 -5.75
CA GLN A 203 3.99 17.43 -6.79
C GLN A 203 4.69 18.35 -7.80
N GLY A 204 5.97 18.09 -8.09
CA GLY A 204 6.60 18.62 -9.31
C GLY A 204 5.93 18.05 -10.56
N LEU A 205 6.45 18.34 -11.76
CA LEU A 205 5.92 17.82 -13.05
C LEU A 205 6.02 16.28 -13.23
N ALA A 206 6.29 15.52 -12.17
CA ALA A 206 6.40 14.06 -12.19
C ALA A 206 5.08 13.40 -11.80
N VAL A 207 4.83 12.22 -12.38
CA VAL A 207 3.71 11.32 -12.06
C VAL A 207 3.64 11.07 -10.56
N ALA A 208 2.42 11.00 -10.01
CA ALA A 208 2.13 10.80 -8.59
C ALA A 208 2.76 9.50 -8.05
N ASP A 209 4.00 9.62 -7.58
CA ASP A 209 4.69 8.54 -6.86
C ASP A 209 4.47 8.73 -5.36
N VAL A 210 4.47 7.61 -4.65
CA VAL A 210 4.27 7.61 -3.20
C VAL A 210 5.57 8.04 -2.53
N GLN A 211 5.44 8.89 -1.51
CA GLN A 211 6.58 9.34 -0.71
C GLN A 211 6.60 8.67 0.64
N THR A 212 7.80 8.57 1.23
CA THR A 212 8.01 8.06 2.58
C THR A 212 8.75 9.12 3.38
N LEU A 213 8.11 9.57 4.46
CA LEU A 213 8.73 10.38 5.49
C LEU A 213 9.23 9.46 6.62
N VAL A 214 10.41 9.73 7.15
CA VAL A 214 11.03 8.92 8.23
C VAL A 214 11.35 9.82 9.41
N SER A 215 10.97 9.42 10.62
CA SER A 215 11.15 10.22 11.85
C SER A 215 12.61 10.63 12.09
N THR A 216 13.57 9.78 11.74
CA THR A 216 15.01 10.02 11.94
C THR A 216 15.58 11.14 11.06
N ARG A 217 14.84 11.55 10.02
CA ARG A 217 15.21 12.64 9.10
C ARG A 217 14.44 13.93 9.35
N LEU A 218 13.65 13.98 10.43
CA LEU A 218 12.95 15.19 10.86
C LEU A 218 13.72 15.89 11.97
N ASP A 219 13.44 17.19 12.11
CA ASP A 219 13.88 17.94 13.27
C ASP A 219 13.26 17.33 14.55
N PRO A 220 14.02 17.24 15.66
CA PRO A 220 13.51 16.69 16.91
C PRO A 220 12.22 17.39 17.38
N GLY A 221 11.23 16.60 17.77
CA GLY A 221 9.94 17.10 18.26
C GLY A 221 8.86 17.28 17.17
N LEU A 222 9.20 17.14 15.89
CA LEU A 222 8.21 17.06 14.82
C LEU A 222 7.58 15.66 14.76
N ASP A 223 6.26 15.60 14.68
CA ASP A 223 5.54 14.35 14.44
C ASP A 223 5.55 14.02 12.94
N PRO A 224 6.14 12.88 12.53
CA PRO A 224 6.12 12.45 11.14
C PRO A 224 4.72 12.27 10.54
N ILE A 225 3.72 11.92 11.36
CA ILE A 225 2.34 11.73 10.91
C ILE A 225 1.74 13.08 10.53
N GLU A 226 1.85 14.08 11.40
CA GLU A 226 1.39 15.43 11.09
C GLU A 226 2.09 16.03 9.87
N GLU A 227 3.42 15.87 9.78
CA GLU A 227 4.21 16.35 8.65
C GLU A 227 3.77 15.73 7.31
N ALA A 228 3.49 14.43 7.31
CA ALA A 228 2.99 13.74 6.13
C ALA A 228 1.55 14.16 5.80
N SER A 229 0.69 14.31 6.81
CA SER A 229 -0.69 14.77 6.63
C SER A 229 -0.79 16.19 6.07
N ARG A 230 0.20 17.06 6.36
CA ARG A 230 0.30 18.39 5.74
C ARG A 230 0.68 18.34 4.26
N LYS A 231 1.38 17.28 3.82
CA LYS A 231 1.95 17.15 2.46
C LYS A 231 1.12 16.23 1.55
N GLY A 232 0.21 15.45 2.10
CA GLY A 232 -0.41 14.35 1.38
C GLY A 232 -1.51 13.61 2.14
N ALA A 233 -2.13 12.66 1.45
CA ALA A 233 -3.00 11.67 2.07
C ALA A 233 -2.19 10.45 2.52
N ILE A 234 -2.27 10.09 3.81
CA ILE A 234 -1.55 8.95 4.38
C ILE A 234 -2.12 7.64 3.82
N LEU A 235 -1.23 6.76 3.37
CA LEU A 235 -1.53 5.41 2.90
C LEU A 235 -1.25 4.37 3.98
N ALA A 236 -0.13 4.51 4.68
CA ALA A 236 0.25 3.62 5.77
C ALA A 236 1.24 4.28 6.74
N VAL A 237 1.24 3.82 7.98
CA VAL A 237 2.25 4.16 8.98
C VAL A 237 2.91 2.87 9.47
N PHE A 238 4.24 2.81 9.34
CA PHE A 238 5.05 1.69 9.80
C PHE A 238 5.90 2.16 10.97
N ARG A 239 5.78 1.51 12.13
CA ARG A 239 6.46 1.90 13.36
C ARG A 239 7.26 0.72 13.90
N VAL A 240 8.51 0.94 14.27
CA VAL A 240 9.40 -0.11 14.76
C VAL A 240 10.32 0.43 15.86
N GLY A 241 10.49 -0.38 16.90
CA GLY A 241 11.46 -0.15 17.98
C GLY A 241 12.17 -1.45 18.34
N ASN A 242 12.97 -1.42 19.40
CA ASN A 242 13.81 -2.54 19.83
C ASN A 242 13.19 -3.43 20.92
N LYS A 243 11.89 -3.28 21.19
CA LYS A 243 11.19 -4.10 22.20
C LYS A 243 10.95 -5.51 21.64
N ASP A 244 11.44 -6.51 22.37
CA ASP A 244 11.11 -7.91 22.10
C ASP A 244 9.73 -8.25 22.69
N MET A 245 8.83 -8.74 21.83
CA MET A 245 7.43 -9.00 22.17
C MET A 245 7.17 -10.45 22.59
N GLU A 246 8.16 -11.35 22.43
CA GLU A 246 8.01 -12.78 22.75
C GLU A 246 8.70 -13.19 24.05
N ILE A 247 9.32 -12.24 24.77
CA ILE A 247 9.84 -12.48 26.12
C ILE A 247 8.66 -12.75 27.09
N PRO A 248 8.67 -13.90 27.81
CA PRO A 248 7.63 -14.21 28.80
C PRO A 248 7.48 -13.10 29.85
N GLY A 249 6.24 -12.65 30.08
CA GLY A 249 5.93 -11.58 31.03
C GLY A 249 6.02 -10.16 30.46
N ALA A 250 6.32 -9.99 29.17
CA ALA A 250 6.11 -8.71 28.49
C ALA A 250 4.62 -8.36 28.49
N ASP A 251 4.26 -7.20 29.04
CA ASP A 251 2.88 -6.68 28.97
C ASP A 251 2.47 -6.46 27.51
N MET A 252 1.72 -7.42 26.98
CA MET A 252 1.08 -7.37 25.67
C MET A 252 -0.07 -6.36 25.63
N SER A 253 -0.53 -5.87 26.79
CA SER A 253 -1.65 -4.94 26.98
C SER A 253 -1.23 -3.47 27.03
N ASN A 254 0.02 -3.16 27.39
CA ASN A 254 0.54 -1.79 27.45
C ASN A 254 1.18 -1.36 26.12
N GLN A 255 0.75 -1.98 25.02
CA GLN A 255 1.08 -1.56 23.67
C GLN A 255 0.43 -0.19 23.48
N ILE A 256 1.26 0.85 23.50
CA ILE A 256 0.96 2.07 22.78
C ILE A 256 0.71 1.58 21.35
N LEU A 257 -0.56 1.41 21.00
CA LEU A 257 -1.05 1.50 19.63
C LEU A 257 -1.15 3.01 19.45
N PRO A 258 -0.10 3.71 18.99
CA PRO A 258 -0.24 5.12 18.71
C PRO A 258 -1.31 5.21 17.63
N ALA A 259 -2.43 5.85 18.00
CA ALA A 259 -3.48 6.25 17.08
C ALA A 259 -2.93 7.21 16.01
#